data_AF-A0A6V7VLV6-F1
#
_entry.id   AF-A0A6V7VLV6-F1
#
_cell.length_a   1.000
_cell.length_b   1.000
_cell.length_c   1.000
_cell.angle_alpha   90.00
_cell.angle_beta   90.00
_cell.angle_gamma   90.00
#
_symmetry.space_group_name_H-M   'P 1'
#
loop_
_entity.id
_entity.type
_entity.pdbx_description
1 polymer ?
#
loop_
_entity_poly.entity_id
_entity_poly.type
_entity_poly.pdbx_seq_one_letter_code
_entity_poly.pdbx_strand_id
1 'polypeptide(L)'
;MNKLNRRSINRLRDALLKDGLFESLCILIGQQRQFIVFRDSAEYPLKLATQMLDQCQETFVQFFHFLRTNLKPEQYSKRLPSALELLTDYHLSVDAMFCLMRPVYMNEIGTSYELAKQKYKEEHEDITSLDNAQKSLIYREIFINRLDTLSEELAKAFPQTMWQDITYRLHTIFWLLSVNDLIVPEAAYERNIEKIHKELKELHQVSSDSGLLGIRGGAATLRRTAKEEERLKSLELKLNEEKKRQLEHKARILDILSDEDVKKNFFAKSLPNKSSQTLRFLQSCIFPRVICSEVDAVYCAELVRALHITKTNDFQTIVLFDKIFTDVSPILGGFSERETVCFGRFCCILLELILHWHSSKNVFQEECEGFPGCVTKIRKKDMDDKAAADAFTYEFYRSICYKWMIRLTKSLSFMLQQTNYILIRNSLTFMLMILPTYPLLTQLDANIQKNVALCRDREKTNRQDLNLLCTSFLINLKKRNEGFKNGGSRRLYEINEFCSVKATKSSSSTNGTTRKQPITAHNSEVKEENNESANSSPTPPTSSKRDTSQPTPAKRSRPLIRSGK
;
A
#
# COMPACT_ATOMS: atom_id res chain seq x y z
N MET A 1 7.69 3.95 -30.44
CA MET A 1 7.08 4.95 -29.55
C MET A 1 6.23 5.89 -30.38
N ASN A 2 4.91 5.91 -30.19
CA ASN A 2 4.02 6.86 -30.85
C ASN A 2 4.45 8.29 -30.48
N LYS A 3 4.77 9.14 -31.46
CA LYS A 3 4.97 10.58 -31.22
C LYS A 3 3.68 11.12 -30.59
N LEU A 4 3.70 11.43 -29.29
CA LEU A 4 2.57 12.07 -28.60
C LEU A 4 2.18 13.34 -29.37
N ASN A 5 0.90 13.45 -29.74
CA ASN A 5 0.38 14.60 -30.45
C ASN A 5 0.25 15.79 -29.48
N ARG A 6 1.35 16.54 -29.31
CA ARG A 6 1.42 17.72 -28.43
C ARG A 6 0.33 18.74 -28.72
N ARG A 7 -0.12 18.87 -29.98
CA ARG A 7 -1.21 19.80 -30.33
C ARG A 7 -2.54 19.35 -29.72
N SER A 8 -2.87 18.08 -29.81
CA SER A 8 -4.10 17.53 -29.20
C SER A 8 -4.06 17.61 -27.68
N ILE A 9 -2.90 17.33 -27.07
CA ILE A 9 -2.70 17.45 -25.61
C ILE A 9 -2.95 18.88 -25.14
N ASN A 10 -2.35 19.87 -25.81
CA ASN A 10 -2.54 21.27 -25.47
C ASN A 10 -3.99 21.69 -25.66
N ARG A 11 -4.65 21.28 -26.75
CA ARG A 11 -6.08 21.56 -26.97
C ARG A 11 -6.97 20.98 -25.87
N LEU A 12 -6.72 19.74 -25.46
CA LEU A 12 -7.46 19.12 -24.35
C LEU A 12 -7.23 19.86 -23.04
N ARG A 13 -5.97 20.19 -22.72
CA ARG A 13 -5.62 20.99 -21.54
C ARG A 13 -6.36 22.33 -21.55
N ASP A 14 -6.31 23.06 -22.65
CA ASP A 14 -6.93 24.37 -22.76
C ASP A 14 -8.47 24.29 -22.65
N ALA A 15 -9.08 23.22 -23.17
CA ALA A 15 -10.50 22.94 -22.99
C ALA A 15 -10.87 22.64 -21.53
N LEU A 16 -10.04 21.87 -20.81
CA LEU A 16 -10.24 21.57 -19.38
C LEU A 16 -10.09 22.80 -18.49
N LEU A 17 -9.21 23.74 -18.86
CA LEU A 17 -9.01 24.98 -18.10
C LEU A 17 -10.14 26.00 -18.32
N LYS A 18 -10.96 25.81 -19.35
CA LYS A 18 -12.09 26.68 -19.65
C LYS A 18 -13.24 26.39 -18.69
N ASP A 19 -13.92 27.44 -18.25
CA ASP A 19 -15.18 27.39 -17.47
C ASP A 19 -15.11 26.55 -16.17
N GLY A 20 -13.91 26.38 -15.61
CA GLY A 20 -13.70 25.65 -14.35
C GLY A 20 -13.93 24.13 -14.41
N LEU A 21 -13.85 23.55 -15.60
CA LEU A 21 -14.08 22.12 -15.81
C LEU A 21 -13.01 21.25 -15.12
N PHE A 22 -11.78 21.74 -15.04
CA PHE A 22 -10.64 21.09 -14.39
C PHE A 22 -10.95 20.74 -12.92
N GLU A 23 -11.26 21.75 -12.10
CA GLU A 23 -11.50 21.58 -10.67
C GLU A 23 -12.76 20.74 -10.41
N SER A 24 -13.81 20.98 -11.21
CA SER A 24 -15.06 20.24 -11.13
C SER A 24 -14.87 18.75 -11.41
N LEU A 25 -14.12 18.37 -12.46
CA LEU A 25 -13.87 16.96 -12.78
C LEU A 25 -13.00 16.28 -11.74
N CYS A 26 -11.98 16.95 -11.19
CA CYS A 26 -11.17 16.40 -10.09
C CYS A 26 -12.04 15.99 -8.90
N ILE A 27 -12.95 16.88 -8.49
CA ILE A 27 -13.86 16.68 -7.36
C ILE A 27 -14.87 15.57 -7.68
N LEU A 28 -15.55 15.66 -8.84
CA LEU A 28 -16.60 14.72 -9.21
C LEU A 28 -16.07 13.29 -9.39
N ILE A 29 -14.92 13.10 -10.03
CA ILE A 29 -14.33 11.76 -10.18
C ILE A 29 -13.91 11.20 -8.81
N GLY A 30 -13.38 12.05 -7.92
CA GLY A 30 -13.04 11.66 -6.55
C GLY A 30 -14.27 11.20 -5.75
N GLN A 31 -15.38 11.94 -5.83
CA GLN A 31 -16.65 11.60 -5.18
C GLN A 31 -17.31 10.36 -5.78
N GLN A 32 -17.18 10.16 -7.10
CA GLN A 32 -17.84 9.07 -7.80
C GLN A 32 -17.45 7.69 -7.24
N ARG A 33 -16.22 7.52 -6.74
CA ARG A 33 -15.82 6.26 -6.08
C ARG A 33 -16.68 5.91 -4.87
N GLN A 34 -16.91 6.88 -3.99
CA GLN A 34 -17.79 6.68 -2.83
C GLN A 34 -19.23 6.45 -3.29
N PHE A 35 -19.68 7.17 -4.32
CA PHE A 35 -21.02 6.99 -4.88
C PHE A 35 -21.23 5.55 -5.41
N ILE A 36 -20.25 5.00 -6.12
CA ILE A 36 -20.32 3.62 -6.62
C ILE A 36 -20.47 2.63 -5.46
N VAL A 37 -19.71 2.81 -4.38
CA VAL A 37 -19.71 1.90 -3.23
C VAL A 37 -20.98 2.04 -2.38
N PHE A 38 -21.44 3.25 -2.08
CA PHE A 38 -22.52 3.48 -1.11
C PHE A 38 -23.91 3.67 -1.71
N ARG A 39 -24.00 3.93 -3.03
CA ARG A 39 -25.29 4.10 -3.72
C ARG A 39 -25.50 3.04 -4.80
N ASP A 40 -24.60 2.97 -5.77
CA ASP A 40 -24.80 2.12 -6.95
C ASP A 40 -24.70 0.62 -6.61
N SER A 41 -23.86 0.25 -5.65
CA SER A 41 -23.60 -1.16 -5.29
C SER A 41 -24.84 -1.94 -4.84
N ALA A 42 -25.89 -1.26 -4.36
CA ALA A 42 -27.15 -1.88 -3.97
C ALA A 42 -28.01 -2.27 -5.18
N GLU A 43 -27.85 -1.57 -6.31
CA GLU A 43 -28.66 -1.75 -7.52
C GLU A 43 -28.02 -2.71 -8.53
N TYR A 44 -26.68 -2.81 -8.52
CA TYR A 44 -25.93 -3.60 -9.49
C TYR A 44 -25.38 -4.91 -8.90
N PRO A 45 -25.23 -5.97 -9.72
CA PRO A 45 -24.48 -7.15 -9.30
C PRO A 45 -23.07 -6.77 -8.85
N LEU A 46 -22.62 -7.38 -7.75
CA LEU A 46 -21.35 -7.02 -7.09
C LEU A 46 -20.15 -6.99 -8.06
N LYS A 47 -20.09 -7.92 -9.02
CA LYS A 47 -19.04 -7.96 -10.06
C LYS A 47 -19.01 -6.69 -10.92
N LEU A 48 -20.18 -6.17 -11.32
CA LEU A 48 -20.27 -4.94 -12.11
C LEU A 48 -19.91 -3.72 -11.26
N ALA A 49 -20.40 -3.64 -10.02
CA ALA A 49 -20.06 -2.55 -9.10
C ALA A 49 -18.54 -2.46 -8.85
N THR A 50 -17.87 -3.60 -8.64
CA THR A 50 -16.40 -3.62 -8.50
C THR A 50 -15.66 -3.20 -9.77
N GLN A 51 -16.18 -3.57 -10.96
CA GLN A 51 -15.58 -3.14 -12.22
C GLN A 51 -15.72 -1.63 -12.44
N MET A 52 -16.88 -1.05 -12.11
CA MET A 52 -17.10 0.39 -12.17
C MET A 52 -16.17 1.13 -11.20
N LEU A 53 -16.00 0.61 -9.99
CA LEU A 53 -15.08 1.16 -9.00
C LEU A 53 -13.64 1.18 -9.53
N ASP A 54 -13.17 0.05 -10.07
CA ASP A 54 -11.82 -0.10 -10.62
C ASP A 54 -11.59 0.86 -11.79
N GLN A 55 -12.54 0.96 -12.73
CA GLN A 55 -12.46 1.88 -13.86
C GLN A 55 -12.47 3.35 -13.43
N CYS A 56 -13.28 3.70 -12.42
CA CYS A 56 -13.32 5.04 -11.86
C CYS A 56 -11.96 5.43 -11.26
N GLN A 57 -11.35 4.52 -10.50
CA GLN A 57 -10.04 4.77 -9.89
C GLN A 57 -8.91 4.84 -10.93
N GLU A 58 -8.93 4.01 -11.97
CA GLU A 58 -7.98 4.10 -13.09
C GLU A 58 -8.12 5.43 -13.84
N THR A 59 -9.36 5.84 -14.11
CA THR A 59 -9.66 7.12 -14.77
C THR A 59 -9.16 8.29 -13.92
N PHE A 60 -9.37 8.24 -12.60
CA PHE A 60 -8.87 9.26 -11.67
C PHE A 60 -7.35 9.39 -11.72
N VAL A 61 -6.63 8.27 -11.62
CA VAL A 61 -5.16 8.25 -11.67
C VAL A 61 -4.65 8.74 -13.03
N GLN A 62 -5.28 8.31 -14.12
CA GLN A 62 -4.90 8.73 -15.47
C GLN A 62 -5.13 10.24 -15.68
N PHE A 63 -6.26 10.75 -15.22
CA PHE A 63 -6.59 12.16 -15.28
C PHE A 63 -5.58 12.98 -14.46
N PHE A 64 -5.34 12.60 -13.21
CA PHE A 64 -4.34 13.24 -12.36
C PHE A 64 -2.93 13.26 -13.00
N HIS A 65 -2.50 12.14 -13.59
CA HIS A 65 -1.22 12.07 -14.28
C HIS A 65 -1.17 13.03 -15.48
N PHE A 66 -2.23 13.08 -16.29
CA PHE A 66 -2.35 14.03 -17.39
C PHE A 66 -2.23 15.48 -16.90
N LEU A 67 -2.89 15.82 -15.80
CA LEU A 67 -2.86 17.17 -15.22
C LEU A 67 -1.45 17.53 -14.75
N ARG A 68 -0.81 16.66 -13.96
CA ARG A 68 0.53 16.88 -13.43
C ARG A 68 1.59 17.04 -14.52
N THR A 69 1.45 16.34 -15.64
CA THR A 69 2.42 16.40 -16.74
C THR A 69 2.24 17.61 -17.65
N ASN A 70 1.02 18.15 -17.76
CA ASN A 70 0.69 19.15 -18.79
C ASN A 70 0.32 20.54 -18.24
N LEU A 71 0.20 20.70 -16.92
CA LEU A 71 -0.03 21.98 -16.26
C LEU A 71 1.23 22.46 -15.52
N LYS A 72 1.42 23.77 -15.49
CA LYS A 72 2.44 24.38 -14.64
C LYS A 72 1.98 24.31 -13.17
N PRO A 73 2.90 24.12 -12.20
CA PRO A 73 2.54 24.04 -10.77
C PRO A 73 1.69 25.22 -10.28
N GLU A 74 2.03 26.44 -10.69
CA GLU A 74 1.30 27.67 -10.32
C GLU A 74 -0.14 27.72 -10.87
N GLN A 75 -0.36 27.17 -12.07
CA GLN A 75 -1.70 27.12 -12.67
C GLN A 75 -2.57 26.06 -12.00
N TYR A 76 -1.93 24.98 -11.55
CA TYR A 76 -2.58 23.88 -10.85
C TYR A 76 -2.99 24.31 -9.43
N SER A 77 -2.08 24.92 -8.67
CA SER A 77 -2.34 25.32 -7.27
C SER A 77 -3.42 26.40 -7.13
N LYS A 78 -3.49 27.36 -8.06
CA LYS A 78 -4.48 28.45 -8.01
C LYS A 78 -5.92 28.02 -8.25
N ARG A 79 -6.16 26.82 -8.77
CA ARG A 79 -7.49 26.36 -9.19
C ARG A 79 -8.15 25.39 -8.24
N LEU A 80 -7.38 24.69 -7.42
CA LEU A 80 -7.94 23.73 -6.48
C LEU A 80 -8.35 24.45 -5.18
N PRO A 81 -9.51 24.07 -4.59
CA PRO A 81 -9.83 24.47 -3.22
C PRO A 81 -8.76 23.99 -2.22
N SER A 82 -8.79 24.54 -1.02
CA SER A 82 -7.92 24.09 0.07
C SER A 82 -8.19 22.63 0.44
N ALA A 83 -7.20 21.95 1.03
CA ALA A 83 -7.39 20.58 1.46
C ALA A 83 -8.51 20.44 2.51
N LEU A 84 -8.66 21.43 3.40
CA LEU A 84 -9.74 21.44 4.37
C LEU A 84 -11.11 21.50 3.68
N GLU A 85 -11.32 22.43 2.74
CA GLU A 85 -12.57 22.52 1.97
C GLU A 85 -12.87 21.25 1.18
N LEU A 86 -11.85 20.63 0.56
CA LEU A 86 -12.01 19.37 -0.16
C LEU A 86 -12.53 18.24 0.75
N LEU A 87 -12.09 18.20 2.01
CA LEU A 87 -12.54 17.21 2.99
C LEU A 87 -13.90 17.56 3.61
N THR A 88 -14.11 18.82 4.01
CA THR A 88 -15.29 19.23 4.80
C THR A 88 -16.49 19.54 3.92
N ASP A 89 -16.28 20.27 2.83
CA ASP A 89 -17.37 20.85 2.04
C ASP A 89 -17.69 19.96 0.84
N TYR A 90 -16.65 19.42 0.20
CA TYR A 90 -16.80 18.49 -0.92
C TYR A 90 -16.78 17.02 -0.51
N HIS A 91 -16.50 16.71 0.76
CA HIS A 91 -16.50 15.34 1.28
C HIS A 91 -15.63 14.34 0.48
N LEU A 92 -14.53 14.81 -0.12
CA LEU A 92 -13.58 13.91 -0.76
C LEU A 92 -12.97 12.96 0.26
N SER A 93 -12.64 11.75 -0.19
CA SER A 93 -11.83 10.84 0.61
C SER A 93 -10.42 11.40 0.81
N VAL A 94 -9.79 11.04 1.93
CA VAL A 94 -8.43 11.49 2.29
C VAL A 94 -7.42 11.20 1.18
N ASP A 95 -7.51 10.00 0.59
CA ASP A 95 -6.63 9.58 -0.50
C ASP A 95 -6.84 10.41 -1.78
N ALA A 96 -8.08 10.75 -2.14
CA ALA A 96 -8.37 11.60 -3.29
C ALA A 96 -7.89 13.04 -3.06
N MET A 97 -8.14 13.59 -1.88
CA MET A 97 -7.65 14.92 -1.50
C MET A 97 -6.12 14.99 -1.56
N PHE A 98 -5.42 14.05 -0.92
CA PHE A 98 -3.95 14.06 -0.94
C PHE A 98 -3.39 13.74 -2.32
N CYS A 99 -4.08 12.95 -3.15
CA CYS A 99 -3.69 12.79 -4.55
C CYS A 99 -3.62 14.16 -5.26
N LEU A 100 -4.66 14.98 -5.08
CA LEU A 100 -4.77 16.30 -5.70
C LEU A 100 -3.81 17.34 -5.08
N MET A 101 -3.71 17.39 -3.76
CA MET A 101 -3.03 18.48 -3.04
C MET A 101 -1.54 18.21 -2.75
N ARG A 102 -1.10 16.95 -2.73
CA ARG A 102 0.32 16.60 -2.49
C ARG A 102 1.29 17.33 -3.42
N PRO A 103 1.07 17.43 -4.75
CA PRO A 103 1.95 18.18 -5.63
C PRO A 103 2.03 19.68 -5.30
N VAL A 104 0.94 20.26 -4.79
CA VAL A 104 0.89 21.66 -4.36
C VAL A 104 1.81 21.86 -3.16
N TYR A 105 1.60 21.07 -2.11
CA TYR A 105 2.41 21.17 -0.88
C TYR A 105 3.89 20.87 -1.11
N MET A 106 4.21 19.85 -1.92
CA MET A 106 5.61 19.55 -2.25
C MET A 106 6.27 20.65 -3.08
N ASN A 107 5.52 21.31 -3.96
CA ASN A 107 6.04 22.46 -4.70
C ASN A 107 6.27 23.67 -3.80
N GLU A 108 5.35 23.95 -2.87
CA GLU A 108 5.50 25.02 -1.88
C GLU A 108 6.72 24.81 -0.99
N ILE A 109 6.96 23.58 -0.52
CA ILE A 109 8.16 23.23 0.24
C ILE A 109 9.41 23.47 -0.61
N GLY A 110 9.40 23.03 -1.87
CA GLY A 110 10.53 23.24 -2.78
C GLY A 110 10.84 24.72 -3.05
N THR A 111 9.81 25.52 -3.33
CA THR A 111 9.95 26.97 -3.54
C THR A 111 10.44 27.67 -2.27
N SER A 112 9.86 27.36 -1.11
CA SER A 112 10.26 27.95 0.17
C SER A 112 11.70 27.59 0.53
N TYR A 113 12.12 26.36 0.22
CA TYR A 113 13.49 25.91 0.40
C TYR A 113 14.49 26.69 -0.47
N GLU A 114 14.17 26.93 -1.75
CA GLU A 114 15.04 27.73 -2.63
C GLU A 114 15.13 29.19 -2.18
N LEU A 115 14.02 29.79 -1.72
CA LEU A 115 14.02 31.14 -1.13
C LEU A 115 14.85 31.21 0.15
N ALA A 116 14.74 30.20 1.04
CA ALA A 116 15.52 30.15 2.27
C ALA A 116 17.02 30.03 2.00
N LYS A 117 17.41 29.25 0.97
CA LYS A 117 18.81 29.18 0.52
C LYS A 117 19.33 30.51 -0.02
N GLN A 118 18.50 31.27 -0.74
CA GLN A 118 18.89 32.59 -1.25
C GLN A 118 19.10 33.57 -0.10
N LYS A 119 18.15 33.67 0.82
CA LYS A 119 18.27 34.50 2.02
C LYS A 119 19.50 34.17 2.86
N TYR A 120 19.78 32.89 3.07
CA TYR A 120 20.97 32.49 3.84
C TYR A 120 22.27 32.98 3.21
N LYS A 121 22.37 32.98 1.87
CA LYS A 121 23.54 33.50 1.16
C LYS A 121 23.64 35.02 1.21
N GLU A 122 22.50 35.71 1.21
CA GLU A 122 22.44 37.17 1.35
C GLU A 122 22.85 37.62 2.76
N GLU A 123 22.48 36.85 3.79
CA GLU A 123 22.83 37.13 5.20
C GLU A 123 24.29 36.81 5.53
N HIS A 124 24.93 35.93 4.77
CA HIS A 124 26.32 35.53 4.95
C HIS A 124 27.13 35.83 3.68
N GLU A 125 27.53 37.09 3.51
CA GLU A 125 28.27 37.59 2.33
C GLU A 125 29.54 36.76 1.98
N ASP A 126 30.13 36.07 2.97
CA ASP A 126 31.31 35.22 2.79
C ASP A 126 31.00 33.81 2.22
N ILE A 127 29.74 33.39 2.11
CA ILE A 127 29.35 32.02 1.71
C ILE A 127 28.84 31.97 0.27
N THR A 128 29.73 31.62 -0.67
CA THR A 128 29.38 31.45 -2.10
C THR A 128 28.52 30.19 -2.36
N SER A 129 28.72 29.12 -1.58
CA SER A 129 27.98 27.86 -1.71
C SER A 129 27.72 27.20 -0.36
N LEU A 130 26.48 26.77 -0.15
CA LEU A 130 26.09 25.94 0.99
C LEU A 130 26.63 24.53 0.83
N ASP A 131 27.14 23.96 1.92
CA ASP A 131 27.45 22.54 1.98
C ASP A 131 26.17 21.68 1.98
N ASN A 132 26.33 20.36 1.93
CA ASN A 132 25.16 19.45 1.93
C ASN A 132 24.48 19.33 3.30
N ALA A 133 25.19 19.59 4.40
CA ALA A 133 24.63 19.52 5.75
C ALA A 133 23.70 20.70 6.01
N GLN A 134 24.16 21.92 5.75
CA GLN A 134 23.38 23.17 5.81
C GLN A 134 22.14 23.08 4.90
N LYS A 135 22.31 22.60 3.66
CA LYS A 135 21.18 22.35 2.76
C LYS A 135 20.13 21.40 3.34
N SER A 136 20.57 20.39 4.09
CA SER A 136 19.67 19.42 4.72
C SER A 136 18.97 20.02 5.94
N LEU A 137 19.68 20.81 6.75
CA LEU A 137 19.11 21.53 7.89
C LEU A 137 18.01 22.50 7.46
N ILE A 138 18.29 23.36 6.48
CA ILE A 138 17.30 24.33 5.94
C ILE A 138 16.09 23.59 5.37
N TYR A 139 16.31 22.51 4.62
CA TYR A 139 15.21 21.73 4.06
C TYR A 139 14.33 21.09 5.14
N ARG A 140 14.95 20.51 6.18
CA ARG A 140 14.26 19.90 7.32
C ARG A 140 13.38 20.91 8.05
N GLU A 141 13.89 22.10 8.33
CA GLU A 141 13.13 23.17 9.00
C GLU A 141 11.90 23.58 8.18
N ILE A 142 12.09 23.88 6.88
CA ILE A 142 11.00 24.25 5.98
C ILE A 142 9.95 23.14 5.86
N PHE A 143 10.41 21.89 5.74
CA PHE A 143 9.52 20.73 5.65
C PHE A 143 8.69 20.54 6.92
N ILE A 144 9.33 20.58 8.09
CA ILE A 144 8.67 20.42 9.39
C ILE A 144 7.66 21.54 9.62
N ASN A 145 8.04 22.81 9.39
CA ASN A 145 7.14 23.94 9.57
C ASN A 145 5.88 23.83 8.69
N ARG A 146 6.04 23.42 7.43
CA ARG A 146 4.90 23.21 6.53
C ARG A 146 4.05 22.01 6.95
N LEU A 147 4.70 20.93 7.37
CA LEU A 147 4.03 19.73 7.87
C LEU A 147 3.18 20.06 9.09
N ASP A 148 3.72 20.76 10.08
CA ASP A 148 3.01 21.05 11.33
C ASP A 148 1.81 21.96 11.07
N THR A 149 1.99 23.03 10.28
CA THR A 149 0.89 23.92 9.85
C THR A 149 -0.22 23.14 9.16
N LEU A 150 0.13 22.28 8.19
CA LEU A 150 -0.84 21.46 7.45
C LEU A 150 -1.53 20.46 8.37
N SER A 151 -0.79 19.86 9.31
CA SER A 151 -1.35 18.85 10.18
C SER A 151 -2.37 19.43 11.16
N GLU A 152 -2.13 20.64 11.68
CA GLU A 152 -3.08 21.38 12.51
C GLU A 152 -4.33 21.81 11.73
N GLU A 153 -4.16 22.24 10.48
CA GLU A 153 -5.28 22.55 9.58
C GLU A 153 -6.18 21.32 9.36
N LEU A 154 -5.57 20.21 8.96
CA LEU A 154 -6.29 18.97 8.64
C LEU A 154 -6.89 18.30 9.88
N ALA A 155 -6.28 18.43 11.05
CA ALA A 155 -6.79 17.83 12.29
C ALA A 155 -8.25 18.23 12.59
N LYS A 156 -8.67 19.42 12.13
CA LYS A 156 -10.04 19.97 12.29
C LYS A 156 -11.09 19.19 11.50
N ALA A 157 -10.70 18.49 10.42
CA ALA A 157 -11.61 17.73 9.57
C ALA A 157 -11.97 16.35 10.16
N PHE A 158 -11.26 15.89 11.21
CA PHE A 158 -11.41 14.53 11.74
C PHE A 158 -11.90 14.53 13.19
N PRO A 159 -12.62 13.47 13.61
CA PRO A 159 -13.03 13.31 15.01
C PRO A 159 -11.83 13.21 15.95
N GLN A 160 -11.89 13.88 17.11
CA GLN A 160 -10.81 13.85 18.11
C GLN A 160 -10.45 12.43 18.61
N THR A 161 -11.42 11.50 18.57
CA THR A 161 -11.20 10.10 18.94
C THR A 161 -10.18 9.40 18.04
N MET A 162 -10.02 9.85 16.80
CA MET A 162 -8.99 9.34 15.89
C MET A 162 -7.58 9.62 16.43
N TRP A 163 -7.40 10.81 17.02
CA TRP A 163 -6.10 11.32 17.45
C TRP A 163 -5.60 10.76 18.78
N GLN A 164 -6.38 9.90 19.43
CA GLN A 164 -5.98 9.22 20.66
C GLN A 164 -4.94 8.12 20.39
N ASP A 165 -5.05 7.46 19.24
CA ASP A 165 -4.22 6.31 18.86
C ASP A 165 -3.07 6.72 17.92
N ILE A 166 -3.30 7.68 17.03
CA ILE A 166 -2.36 8.16 15.99
C ILE A 166 -2.24 9.67 16.09
N THR A 167 -1.05 10.25 15.83
CA THR A 167 -0.94 11.72 15.80
C THR A 167 -1.34 12.29 14.44
N TYR A 168 -1.84 13.53 14.43
CA TYR A 168 -2.12 14.27 13.20
C TYR A 168 -0.86 14.43 12.34
N ARG A 169 0.32 14.53 12.96
CA ARG A 169 1.61 14.72 12.27
C ARG A 169 1.99 13.46 11.50
N LEU A 170 1.92 12.29 12.12
CA LEU A 170 2.13 11.00 11.46
C LEU A 170 1.12 10.77 10.34
N HIS A 171 -0.16 11.08 10.56
CA HIS A 171 -1.16 10.95 9.51
C HIS A 171 -0.83 11.84 8.31
N THR A 172 -0.49 13.11 8.54
CA THR A 172 -0.23 14.08 7.47
C THR A 172 1.04 13.74 6.70
N ILE A 173 2.16 13.45 7.37
CA ILE A 173 3.40 13.06 6.68
C ILE A 173 3.25 11.74 5.92
N PHE A 174 2.50 10.77 6.48
CA PHE A 174 2.17 9.52 5.80
C PHE A 174 1.51 9.79 4.46
N TRP A 175 0.57 10.73 4.39
CA TRP A 175 -0.14 11.02 3.15
C TRP A 175 0.59 12.01 2.23
N LEU A 176 1.45 12.86 2.80
CA LEU A 176 2.24 13.84 2.08
C LEU A 176 3.38 13.17 1.29
N LEU A 177 4.11 12.24 1.89
CA LEU A 177 5.22 11.56 1.21
C LEU A 177 4.73 10.62 0.08
N SER A 178 5.63 10.31 -0.84
CA SER A 178 5.45 9.49 -2.04
C SER A 178 6.60 8.49 -2.21
N VAL A 179 6.47 7.56 -3.16
CA VAL A 179 7.48 6.50 -3.37
C VAL A 179 8.88 7.06 -3.67
N ASN A 180 8.96 8.17 -4.41
CA ASN A 180 10.22 8.78 -4.82
C ASN A 180 10.95 9.47 -3.65
N ASP A 181 10.26 9.67 -2.54
CA ASP A 181 10.84 10.24 -1.31
C ASP A 181 11.59 9.18 -0.50
N LEU A 182 11.32 7.88 -0.74
CA LEU A 182 11.86 6.75 0.02
C LEU A 182 12.74 5.81 -0.83
N ILE A 183 12.49 5.72 -2.13
CA ILE A 183 13.20 4.82 -3.05
C ILE A 183 13.88 5.62 -4.15
N VAL A 184 15.13 5.24 -4.44
CA VAL A 184 15.82 5.62 -5.68
C VAL A 184 16.03 4.35 -6.49
N PRO A 185 15.51 4.26 -7.74
CA PRO A 185 15.64 3.06 -8.56
C PRO A 185 17.03 3.01 -9.22
N GLU A 186 18.09 2.83 -8.42
CA GLU A 186 19.49 2.87 -8.87
C GLU A 186 19.79 1.91 -10.02
N ALA A 187 19.33 0.65 -9.89
CA ALA A 187 19.47 -0.37 -10.94
C ALA A 187 18.74 -0.01 -12.24
N ALA A 188 17.74 0.87 -12.21
CA ALA A 188 17.11 1.37 -13.43
C ALA A 188 17.95 2.48 -14.08
N TYR A 189 18.56 3.37 -13.30
CA TYR A 189 19.50 4.36 -13.82
C TYR A 189 20.70 3.67 -14.47
N GLU A 190 21.32 2.73 -13.77
CA GLU A 190 22.49 1.97 -14.26
C GLU A 190 22.19 1.27 -15.57
N ARG A 191 21.10 0.49 -15.65
CA ARG A 191 20.70 -0.17 -16.89
C ARG A 191 20.45 0.79 -18.06
N ASN A 192 19.96 2.01 -17.80
CA ASN A 192 19.73 2.98 -18.88
C ASN A 192 21.02 3.70 -19.29
N ILE A 193 21.92 3.97 -18.34
CA ILE A 193 23.26 4.51 -18.62
C ILE A 193 24.08 3.49 -19.43
N GLU A 194 24.04 2.21 -19.06
CA GLU A 194 24.69 1.13 -19.81
C GLU A 194 24.16 1.02 -21.25
N LYS A 195 22.85 1.19 -21.46
CA LYS A 195 22.27 1.25 -22.81
C LYS A 195 22.82 2.43 -23.61
N ILE A 196 22.92 3.61 -22.99
CA ILE A 196 23.51 4.79 -23.64
C ILE A 196 24.97 4.52 -24.01
N HIS A 197 25.76 3.93 -23.11
CA HIS A 197 27.15 3.54 -23.41
C HIS A 197 27.24 2.54 -24.54
N LYS A 198 26.31 1.58 -24.63
CA LYS A 198 26.24 0.64 -25.74
C LYS A 198 25.91 1.34 -27.07
N GLU A 199 24.90 2.21 -27.08
CA GLU A 199 24.53 3.01 -28.26
C GLU A 199 25.67 3.93 -28.72
N LEU A 200 26.40 4.53 -27.78
CA LEU A 200 27.59 5.34 -28.09
C LEU A 200 28.70 4.51 -28.73
N LYS A 201 28.98 3.31 -28.21
CA LYS A 201 29.97 2.38 -28.81
C LYS A 201 29.57 1.97 -30.23
N GLU A 202 28.29 1.65 -30.45
CA GLU A 202 27.76 1.30 -31.77
C GLU A 202 27.88 2.49 -32.76
N LEU A 203 27.60 3.73 -32.31
CA LEU A 203 27.78 4.94 -33.12
C LEU A 203 29.25 5.20 -33.49
N HIS A 204 30.18 4.95 -32.57
CA HIS A 204 31.61 5.07 -32.83
C HIS A 204 32.10 4.02 -33.82
N GLN A 205 31.62 2.78 -33.72
CA GLN A 205 31.94 1.71 -34.68
C GLN A 205 31.42 2.03 -36.09
N VAL A 206 30.20 2.54 -36.23
CA VAL A 206 29.66 2.98 -37.53
C VAL A 206 30.48 4.13 -38.12
N SER A 207 31.03 4.99 -37.27
CA SER A 207 31.89 6.10 -37.69
C SER A 207 33.30 5.65 -38.08
N SER A 208 33.81 4.55 -37.51
CA SER A 208 35.14 4.00 -37.84
C SER A 208 35.15 3.03 -39.04
N ASP A 209 34.10 2.22 -39.22
CA ASP A 209 33.98 1.30 -40.38
C ASP A 209 33.58 2.03 -41.67
N SER A 210 33.00 3.21 -41.53
CA SER A 210 32.69 4.10 -42.65
C SER A 210 33.97 4.81 -43.14
N GLY A 211 34.65 4.23 -44.14
CA GLY A 211 35.64 4.92 -44.99
C GLY A 211 35.03 6.06 -45.81
N LEU A 212 34.37 7.01 -45.15
CA LEU A 212 33.36 7.91 -45.71
C LEU A 212 33.92 9.19 -46.35
N LEU A 213 35.24 9.29 -46.52
CA LEU A 213 35.89 10.44 -47.18
C LEU A 213 35.61 10.53 -48.70
N GLY A 214 34.99 9.51 -49.32
CA GLY A 214 34.81 9.43 -50.77
C GLY A 214 33.39 9.45 -51.32
N ILE A 215 32.32 9.33 -50.50
CA ILE A 215 30.95 9.11 -51.01
C ILE A 215 30.04 10.31 -50.74
N ARG A 216 29.33 10.79 -51.77
CA ARG A 216 28.28 11.83 -51.69
C ARG A 216 27.30 11.52 -50.54
N GLY A 217 27.24 12.40 -49.55
CA GLY A 217 26.39 12.25 -48.35
C GLY A 217 27.14 11.96 -47.06
N GLY A 218 28.44 11.67 -47.10
CA GLY A 218 29.23 11.32 -45.91
C GLY A 218 29.28 12.39 -44.83
N ALA A 219 29.40 13.67 -45.23
CA ALA A 219 29.37 14.80 -44.31
C ALA A 219 28.02 14.96 -43.57
N ALA A 220 26.90 14.61 -44.22
CA ALA A 220 25.57 14.66 -43.61
C ALA A 220 25.38 13.55 -42.58
N THR A 221 25.91 12.36 -42.86
CA THR A 221 25.94 11.23 -41.92
C THR A 221 26.82 11.54 -40.71
N LEU A 222 28.03 12.07 -40.92
CA LEU A 222 28.94 12.46 -39.83
C LEU A 222 28.35 13.54 -38.91
N ARG A 223 27.65 14.53 -39.49
CA ARG A 223 26.95 15.56 -38.71
C ARG A 223 25.77 14.99 -37.91
N ARG A 224 25.08 13.99 -38.46
CA ARG A 224 23.97 13.32 -37.79
C ARG A 224 24.47 12.43 -36.64
N THR A 225 25.56 11.70 -36.82
CA THR A 225 26.17 10.88 -35.77
C THR A 225 26.73 11.75 -34.65
N ALA A 226 27.42 12.85 -34.97
CA ALA A 226 27.90 13.80 -33.96
C ALA A 226 26.76 14.42 -33.14
N LYS A 227 25.65 14.80 -33.79
CA LYS A 227 24.47 15.32 -33.09
C LYS A 227 23.82 14.28 -32.18
N GLU A 228 23.79 13.02 -32.62
CA GLU A 228 23.25 11.93 -31.82
C GLU A 228 24.15 11.58 -30.64
N GLU A 229 25.47 11.59 -30.83
CA GLU A 229 26.46 11.45 -29.76
C GLU A 229 26.31 12.55 -28.71
N GLU A 230 26.17 13.81 -29.12
CA GLU A 230 25.92 14.94 -28.21
C GLU A 230 24.59 14.75 -27.45
N ARG A 231 23.53 14.30 -28.14
CA ARG A 231 22.23 14.00 -27.52
C ARG A 231 22.36 12.92 -26.44
N LEU A 232 23.10 11.84 -26.72
CA LEU A 232 23.32 10.74 -25.80
C LEU A 232 24.16 11.15 -24.60
N LYS A 233 25.27 11.88 -24.79
CA LYS A 233 26.08 12.42 -23.69
C LYS A 233 25.28 13.40 -22.82
N SER A 234 24.46 14.27 -23.43
CA SER A 234 23.55 15.16 -22.69
C SER A 234 22.50 14.39 -21.88
N LEU A 235 21.98 13.28 -22.43
CA LEU A 235 21.03 12.43 -21.73
C LEU A 235 21.69 11.71 -20.55
N GLU A 236 22.90 11.17 -20.74
CA GLU A 236 23.68 10.55 -19.67
C GLU A 236 23.94 11.52 -18.51
N LEU A 237 24.40 12.73 -18.82
CA LEU A 237 24.62 13.77 -17.82
C LEU A 237 23.34 14.09 -17.05
N LYS A 238 22.21 14.24 -17.74
CA LYS A 238 20.89 14.47 -17.09
C LYS A 238 20.48 13.32 -16.17
N LEU A 239 20.68 12.07 -16.59
CA LEU A 239 20.34 10.90 -15.77
C LEU A 239 21.22 10.82 -14.52
N ASN A 240 22.52 11.11 -14.63
CA ASN A 240 23.43 11.13 -13.49
C ASN A 240 23.08 12.26 -12.51
N GLU A 241 22.77 13.45 -13.00
CA GLU A 241 22.31 14.58 -12.18
C GLU A 241 20.96 14.29 -11.50
N GLU A 242 20.02 13.63 -12.19
CA GLU A 242 18.76 13.21 -11.61
C GLU A 242 18.96 12.13 -10.54
N LYS A 243 19.78 11.09 -10.79
CA LYS A 243 20.14 10.06 -9.80
C LYS A 243 20.72 10.71 -8.54
N LYS A 244 21.68 11.62 -8.70
CA LYS A 244 22.31 12.34 -7.57
C LYS A 244 21.28 13.14 -6.77
N ARG A 245 20.43 13.94 -7.44
CA ARG A 245 19.38 14.73 -6.76
C ARG A 245 18.38 13.87 -6.01
N GLN A 246 18.00 12.72 -6.56
CA GLN A 246 17.08 11.79 -5.88
C GLN A 246 17.74 11.14 -4.66
N LEU A 247 19.02 10.78 -4.73
CA LEU A 247 19.77 10.25 -3.57
C LEU A 247 19.84 11.28 -2.43
N GLU A 248 20.18 12.54 -2.76
CA GLU A 248 20.22 13.64 -1.80
C GLU A 248 18.83 13.94 -1.21
N HIS A 249 17.78 13.87 -2.02
CA HIS A 249 16.40 14.04 -1.56
C HIS A 249 15.98 12.93 -0.60
N LYS A 250 16.19 11.66 -0.96
CA LYS A 250 15.92 10.51 -0.09
C LYS A 250 16.67 10.64 1.24
N ALA A 251 17.95 11.01 1.21
CA ALA A 251 18.74 11.20 2.41
C ALA A 251 18.14 12.27 3.34
N ARG A 252 17.69 13.41 2.79
CA ARG A 252 17.01 14.47 3.56
C ARG A 252 15.71 13.99 4.19
N ILE A 253 14.90 13.21 3.46
CA ILE A 253 13.64 12.67 3.99
C ILE A 253 13.91 11.66 5.11
N LEU A 254 14.92 10.79 4.96
CA LEU A 254 15.32 9.86 6.01
C LEU A 254 15.87 10.57 7.25
N ASP A 255 16.60 11.67 7.08
CA ASP A 255 17.04 12.54 8.18
C ASP A 255 15.83 13.13 8.94
N ILE A 256 14.83 13.65 8.22
CA ILE A 256 13.58 14.13 8.82
C ILE A 256 12.86 13.01 9.60
N LEU A 257 12.76 11.81 9.04
CA LEU A 257 12.13 10.67 9.72
C LEU A 257 12.95 10.15 10.92
N SER A 258 14.25 10.44 10.94
CA SER A 258 15.18 10.06 12.02
C SER A 258 15.32 11.14 13.09
N ASP A 259 14.72 12.31 12.89
CA ASP A 259 14.73 13.40 13.84
C ASP A 259 14.12 12.97 15.19
N GLU A 260 14.76 13.38 16.29
CA GLU A 260 14.39 12.92 17.62
C GLU A 260 13.00 13.40 18.06
N ASP A 261 12.57 14.58 17.65
CA ASP A 261 11.23 15.08 17.93
C ASP A 261 10.18 14.29 17.13
N VAL A 262 10.45 14.09 15.83
CA VAL A 262 9.59 13.29 14.95
C VAL A 262 9.46 11.86 15.47
N LYS A 263 10.56 11.19 15.81
CA LYS A 263 10.56 9.82 16.32
C LYS A 263 9.82 9.67 17.64
N LYS A 264 9.92 10.65 18.54
CA LYS A 264 9.28 10.60 19.87
C LYS A 264 7.80 10.93 19.84
N ASN A 265 7.36 11.75 18.88
CA ASN A 265 6.01 12.29 18.83
C ASN A 265 5.22 11.80 17.61
N PHE A 266 5.73 10.83 16.86
CA PHE A 266 5.03 10.24 15.72
C PHE A 266 3.76 9.48 16.12
N PHE A 267 3.86 8.70 17.18
CA PHE A 267 2.76 7.91 17.71
C PHE A 267 2.24 8.54 19.02
N ALA A 268 0.93 8.53 19.21
CA ALA A 268 0.31 9.18 20.35
C ALA A 268 0.73 8.48 21.66
N LYS A 269 1.13 9.27 22.66
CA LYS A 269 1.58 8.79 23.97
C LYS A 269 0.38 8.61 24.92
N SER A 270 -0.63 7.76 24.66
CA SER A 270 -1.56 7.39 25.76
C SER A 270 -2.51 6.19 25.58
N LEU A 271 -2.79 5.57 26.74
CA LEU A 271 -3.86 4.62 27.16
C LEU A 271 -3.74 3.13 26.74
N PRO A 272 -4.22 2.18 27.58
CA PRO A 272 -3.48 0.98 28.01
C PRO A 272 -3.35 -0.13 26.96
N ASN A 273 -3.82 0.08 25.73
CA ASN A 273 -3.94 -0.96 24.73
C ASN A 273 -3.25 -0.57 23.41
N LYS A 274 -1.91 -0.67 23.37
CA LYS A 274 -1.08 -0.40 22.17
C LYS A 274 -1.52 -1.20 20.93
N SER A 275 -2.25 -2.31 21.11
CA SER A 275 -2.85 -3.06 19.99
C SER A 275 -3.84 -2.22 19.15
N SER A 276 -4.52 -1.24 19.75
CA SER A 276 -5.42 -0.32 19.05
C SER A 276 -4.69 0.64 18.12
N GLN A 277 -3.47 1.07 18.48
CA GLN A 277 -2.68 2.01 17.67
C GLN A 277 -2.29 1.43 16.31
N THR A 278 -1.81 0.19 16.30
CA THR A 278 -1.45 -0.49 15.04
C THR A 278 -2.68 -0.67 14.15
N LEU A 279 -3.82 -1.07 14.72
CA LEU A 279 -5.07 -1.20 13.98
C LEU A 279 -5.55 0.16 13.44
N ARG A 280 -5.45 1.23 14.23
CA ARG A 280 -5.78 2.59 13.76
C ARG A 280 -4.89 3.03 12.62
N PHE A 281 -3.58 2.81 12.72
CA PHE A 281 -2.64 3.14 11.65
C PHE A 281 -2.93 2.35 10.36
N LEU A 282 -3.24 1.07 10.49
CA LEU A 282 -3.67 0.25 9.35
C LEU A 282 -4.96 0.80 8.71
N GLN A 283 -5.97 1.12 9.52
CA GLN A 283 -7.27 1.58 9.05
C GLN A 283 -7.26 2.98 8.44
N SER A 284 -6.51 3.92 9.04
CA SER A 284 -6.52 5.34 8.63
C SER A 284 -5.49 5.68 7.56
N CYS A 285 -4.40 4.91 7.47
CA CYS A 285 -3.27 5.20 6.58
C CYS A 285 -3.04 4.08 5.58
N ILE A 286 -2.61 2.90 6.04
CA ILE A 286 -2.07 1.85 5.16
C ILE A 286 -3.16 1.29 4.24
N PHE A 287 -4.29 0.80 4.75
CA PHE A 287 -5.31 0.15 3.90
C PHE A 287 -5.92 1.10 2.88
N PRO A 288 -6.34 2.33 3.22
CA PRO A 288 -6.88 3.26 2.23
C PRO A 288 -5.86 3.63 1.13
N ARG A 289 -4.57 3.71 1.47
CA ARG A 289 -3.53 4.08 0.51
C ARG A 289 -3.04 2.92 -0.36
N VAL A 290 -2.87 1.73 0.22
CA VAL A 290 -2.36 0.55 -0.51
C VAL A 290 -3.24 0.21 -1.72
N ILE A 291 -4.55 0.42 -1.62
CA ILE A 291 -5.51 0.09 -2.68
C ILE A 291 -5.62 1.16 -3.80
N CYS A 292 -4.97 2.31 -3.63
CA CYS A 292 -5.03 3.43 -4.59
C CYS A 292 -4.30 3.16 -5.90
N SER A 293 -3.12 2.52 -5.84
CA SER A 293 -2.31 2.13 -7.00
C SER A 293 -1.20 1.16 -6.59
N GLU A 294 -0.62 0.42 -7.54
CA GLU A 294 0.57 -0.40 -7.25
C GLU A 294 1.77 0.44 -6.76
N VAL A 295 1.87 1.69 -7.20
CA VAL A 295 2.94 2.62 -6.77
C VAL A 295 2.74 3.00 -5.30
N ASP A 296 1.50 3.26 -4.90
CA ASP A 296 1.17 3.54 -3.50
C ASP A 296 1.35 2.30 -2.61
N ALA A 297 1.06 1.10 -3.12
CA ALA A 297 1.34 -0.15 -2.42
C ALA A 297 2.84 -0.32 -2.12
N VAL A 298 3.71 0.00 -3.09
CA VAL A 298 5.17 0.01 -2.90
C VAL A 298 5.57 1.06 -1.85
N TYR A 299 5.03 2.29 -1.96
CA TYR A 299 5.28 3.34 -0.98
C TYR A 299 4.94 2.91 0.46
N CYS A 300 3.77 2.30 0.67
CA CYS A 300 3.32 1.87 1.99
C CYS A 300 4.27 0.81 2.58
N ALA A 301 4.76 -0.13 1.77
CA ALA A 301 5.72 -1.14 2.22
C ALA A 301 7.07 -0.51 2.60
N GLU A 302 7.56 0.42 1.79
CA GLU A 302 8.84 1.07 2.05
C GLU A 302 8.78 2.07 3.20
N LEU A 303 7.64 2.72 3.45
CA LEU A 303 7.47 3.51 4.65
C LEU A 303 7.48 2.62 5.90
N VAL A 304 6.80 1.47 5.88
CA VAL A 304 6.85 0.49 6.99
C VAL A 304 8.30 0.05 7.25
N ARG A 305 9.08 -0.22 6.19
CA ARG A 305 10.51 -0.52 6.29
C ARG A 305 11.30 0.65 6.88
N ALA A 306 11.06 1.87 6.40
CA ALA A 306 11.73 3.08 6.88
C ALA A 306 11.48 3.28 8.39
N LEU A 307 10.22 3.22 8.85
CA LEU A 307 9.87 3.39 10.26
C LEU A 307 10.49 2.31 11.17
N HIS A 308 10.67 1.10 10.64
CA HIS A 308 11.39 0.05 11.34
C HIS A 308 12.87 0.40 11.49
N ILE A 309 13.54 0.73 10.39
CA ILE A 309 14.99 1.02 10.35
C ILE A 309 15.34 2.26 11.16
N THR A 310 14.49 3.31 11.12
CA THR A 310 14.68 4.53 11.91
C THR A 310 14.41 4.34 13.40
N LYS A 311 13.99 3.14 13.82
CA LYS A 311 13.66 2.80 15.22
C LYS A 311 12.62 3.77 15.80
N THR A 312 11.56 4.06 15.03
CA THR A 312 10.50 4.96 15.46
C THR A 312 9.82 4.42 16.73
N ASN A 313 9.63 5.29 17.72
CA ASN A 313 9.06 4.88 19.00
C ASN A 313 7.61 4.41 18.82
N ASP A 314 7.22 3.39 19.59
CA ASP A 314 5.89 2.78 19.60
C ASP A 314 5.42 2.17 18.26
N PHE A 315 6.22 2.22 17.20
CA PHE A 315 5.92 1.51 15.95
C PHE A 315 6.15 0.01 16.08
N GLN A 316 5.10 -0.79 16.25
CA GLN A 316 5.18 -2.23 16.47
C GLN A 316 5.19 -3.04 15.16
N THR A 317 6.32 -3.07 14.45
CA THR A 317 6.46 -3.73 13.15
C THR A 317 5.98 -5.19 13.13
N ILE A 318 6.34 -5.99 14.14
CA ILE A 318 5.95 -7.41 14.21
C ILE A 318 4.44 -7.57 14.44
N VAL A 319 3.82 -6.68 15.23
CA VAL A 319 2.37 -6.69 15.46
C VAL A 319 1.63 -6.30 14.18
N LEU A 320 2.14 -5.31 13.44
CA LEU A 320 1.61 -4.89 12.15
C LEU A 320 1.61 -6.05 11.15
N PHE A 321 2.72 -6.79 11.04
CA PHE A 321 2.80 -7.99 10.19
C PHE A 321 1.82 -9.08 10.67
N ASP A 322 1.72 -9.32 11.98
CA ASP A 322 0.80 -10.32 12.51
C ASP A 322 -0.66 -10.03 12.15
N LYS A 323 -1.09 -8.76 12.21
CA LYS A 323 -2.43 -8.34 11.78
C LYS A 323 -2.65 -8.55 10.28
N ILE A 324 -1.70 -8.11 9.45
CA ILE A 324 -1.82 -8.25 7.99
C ILE A 324 -1.92 -9.72 7.58
N PHE A 325 -1.04 -10.58 8.06
CA PHE A 325 -0.95 -11.97 7.59
C PHE A 325 -1.90 -12.95 8.30
N THR A 326 -2.45 -12.57 9.47
CA THR A 326 -3.50 -13.35 10.13
C THR A 326 -4.88 -13.07 9.53
N ASP A 327 -5.19 -11.80 9.22
CA ASP A 327 -6.53 -11.36 8.87
C ASP A 327 -6.73 -11.21 7.34
N VAL A 328 -5.99 -11.96 6.52
CA VAL A 328 -6.04 -11.87 5.04
C VAL A 328 -7.44 -12.14 4.48
N SER A 329 -8.19 -13.09 5.04
CA SER A 329 -9.51 -13.45 4.51
C SER A 329 -10.54 -12.30 4.57
N PRO A 330 -10.77 -11.64 5.72
CA PRO A 330 -11.67 -10.49 5.75
C PRO A 330 -11.15 -9.30 4.95
N ILE A 331 -9.83 -9.07 4.91
CA ILE A 331 -9.23 -8.00 4.10
C ILE A 331 -9.53 -8.20 2.61
N LEU A 332 -9.17 -9.37 2.05
CA LEU A 332 -9.42 -9.68 0.65
C LEU A 332 -10.91 -9.79 0.31
N GLY A 333 -11.76 -10.08 1.30
CA GLY A 333 -13.22 -10.08 1.12
C GLY A 333 -13.81 -8.69 0.91
N GLY A 334 -13.13 -7.63 1.38
CA GLY A 334 -13.55 -6.24 1.21
C GLY A 334 -13.00 -5.54 -0.03
N PHE A 335 -12.14 -6.20 -0.82
CA PHE A 335 -11.44 -5.58 -1.94
C PHE A 335 -12.04 -5.97 -3.29
N SER A 336 -11.90 -5.06 -4.26
CA SER A 336 -12.03 -5.39 -5.68
C SER A 336 -10.85 -6.25 -6.17
N GLU A 337 -10.91 -6.70 -7.43
CA GLU A 337 -9.80 -7.43 -8.04
C GLU A 337 -8.55 -6.54 -8.17
N ARG A 338 -8.70 -5.29 -8.61
CA ARG A 338 -7.58 -4.36 -8.78
C ARG A 338 -6.97 -3.97 -7.42
N GLU A 339 -7.81 -3.73 -6.42
CA GLU A 339 -7.35 -3.45 -5.05
C GLU A 339 -6.58 -4.64 -4.47
N THR A 340 -7.02 -5.86 -4.78
CA THR A 340 -6.30 -7.10 -4.43
C THR A 340 -4.94 -7.20 -5.08
N VAL A 341 -4.79 -6.77 -6.35
CA VAL A 341 -3.47 -6.68 -7.01
C VAL A 341 -2.55 -5.73 -6.24
N CYS A 342 -3.03 -4.54 -5.90
CA CYS A 342 -2.23 -3.55 -5.17
C CYS A 342 -1.85 -4.07 -3.77
N PHE A 343 -2.79 -4.65 -3.03
CA PHE A 343 -2.51 -5.26 -1.72
C PHE A 343 -1.56 -6.46 -1.81
N GLY A 344 -1.68 -7.27 -2.87
CA GLY A 344 -0.75 -8.36 -3.16
C GLY A 344 0.68 -7.88 -3.39
N ARG A 345 0.85 -6.76 -4.11
CA ARG A 345 2.16 -6.10 -4.29
C ARG A 345 2.77 -5.69 -2.95
N PHE A 346 1.98 -5.00 -2.12
CA PHE A 346 2.39 -4.57 -0.77
C PHE A 346 2.81 -5.77 0.08
N CYS A 347 1.97 -6.81 0.15
CA CYS A 347 2.28 -8.02 0.91
C CYS A 347 3.50 -8.78 0.38
N CYS A 348 3.75 -8.80 -0.93
CA CYS A 348 4.94 -9.41 -1.50
C CYS A 348 6.21 -8.74 -0.99
N ILE A 349 6.26 -7.40 -0.97
CA ILE A 349 7.42 -6.64 -0.47
C ILE A 349 7.61 -6.87 1.03
N LEU A 350 6.53 -6.89 1.81
CA LEU A 350 6.60 -7.20 3.23
C LEU A 350 7.11 -8.63 3.48
N LEU A 351 6.67 -9.61 2.68
CA LEU A 351 7.17 -10.98 2.76
C LEU A 351 8.65 -11.06 2.39
N GLU A 352 9.13 -10.29 1.41
CA GLU A 352 10.56 -10.21 1.10
C GLU A 352 11.37 -9.71 2.29
N LEU A 353 10.88 -8.67 3.00
CA LEU A 353 11.51 -8.17 4.21
C LEU A 353 11.50 -9.20 5.34
N ILE A 354 10.36 -9.87 5.56
CA ILE A 354 10.23 -10.94 6.56
C ILE A 354 11.24 -12.06 6.27
N LEU A 355 11.39 -12.44 5.01
CA LEU A 355 12.30 -13.49 4.57
C LEU A 355 13.77 -13.06 4.60
N HIS A 356 14.07 -11.78 4.39
CA HIS A 356 15.41 -11.22 4.58
C HIS A 356 15.88 -11.42 6.02
N TRP A 357 15.04 -11.04 7.00
CA TRP A 357 15.34 -11.28 8.41
C TRP A 357 15.33 -12.76 8.82
N HIS A 358 14.59 -13.61 8.08
CA HIS A 358 14.59 -15.07 8.29
C HIS A 358 15.81 -15.76 7.68
N SER A 359 16.48 -15.13 6.71
CA SER A 359 17.54 -15.77 5.93
C SER A 359 18.78 -16.12 6.76
N SER A 360 19.14 -15.27 7.73
CA SER A 360 20.30 -15.50 8.56
C SER A 360 20.12 -14.87 9.94
N LYS A 361 20.74 -15.52 10.94
CA LYS A 361 20.76 -15.00 12.30
C LYS A 361 21.46 -13.64 12.35
N ASN A 362 22.58 -13.47 11.65
CA ASN A 362 23.35 -12.22 11.70
C ASN A 362 22.52 -11.01 11.22
N VAL A 363 21.84 -11.14 10.08
CA VAL A 363 20.93 -10.09 9.58
C VAL A 363 19.86 -9.74 10.60
N PHE A 364 19.25 -10.74 11.24
CA PHE A 364 18.26 -10.50 12.28
C PHE A 364 18.85 -9.76 13.50
N GLN A 365 20.07 -10.08 13.92
CA GLN A 365 20.70 -9.41 15.06
C GLN A 365 21.04 -7.95 14.75
N GLU A 366 21.45 -7.65 13.51
CA GLU A 366 21.78 -6.29 13.08
C GLU A 366 20.54 -5.42 12.86
N GLU A 367 19.48 -5.98 12.26
CA GLU A 367 18.31 -5.22 11.80
C GLU A 367 17.08 -5.33 12.70
N CYS A 368 17.00 -6.30 13.63
CA CYS A 368 15.80 -6.53 14.45
C CYS A 368 16.07 -6.58 15.95
N GLU A 369 17.20 -7.15 16.39
CA GLU A 369 17.48 -7.31 17.81
C GLU A 369 17.67 -5.94 18.49
N GLY A 370 16.86 -5.66 19.52
CA GLY A 370 16.86 -4.37 20.22
C GLY A 370 16.08 -3.24 19.52
N PHE A 371 15.42 -3.50 18.38
CA PHE A 371 14.61 -2.49 17.71
C PHE A 371 13.24 -2.35 18.40
N PRO A 372 12.71 -1.12 18.59
CA PRO A 372 11.42 -0.91 19.26
C PRO A 372 10.27 -1.69 18.61
N GLY A 373 10.29 -1.86 17.28
CA GLY A 373 9.25 -2.57 16.54
C GLY A 373 9.22 -4.08 16.69
N CYS A 374 10.24 -4.66 17.31
CA CYS A 374 10.32 -6.08 17.64
C CYS A 374 9.79 -6.40 19.06
N VAL A 375 9.41 -5.38 19.84
CA VAL A 375 8.89 -5.58 21.19
C VAL A 375 7.42 -6.01 21.14
N THR A 376 7.17 -7.30 21.38
CA THR A 376 5.84 -7.93 21.27
C THR A 376 5.03 -7.95 22.57
N LYS A 377 5.67 -7.76 23.74
CA LYS A 377 5.00 -7.63 25.05
C LYS A 377 5.49 -6.36 25.74
N ILE A 378 4.54 -5.55 26.21
CA ILE A 378 4.84 -4.38 27.04
C ILE A 378 5.27 -4.89 28.41
N ARG A 379 6.48 -4.54 28.85
CA ARG A 379 6.89 -4.75 30.24
C ARG A 379 5.88 -4.04 31.14
N LYS A 380 5.11 -4.77 31.95
CA LYS A 380 4.49 -4.15 33.13
C LYS A 380 5.65 -3.65 33.97
N LYS A 381 5.68 -2.34 34.22
CA LYS A 381 6.85 -1.67 34.81
C LYS A 381 7.11 -2.10 36.27
N ASP A 382 6.16 -2.80 36.88
CA ASP A 382 6.24 -3.30 38.24
C ASP A 382 6.05 -4.82 38.22
N MET A 383 7.14 -5.56 38.44
CA MET A 383 7.27 -6.91 39.02
C MET A 383 8.51 -7.61 38.43
N ASP A 384 9.56 -7.64 39.24
CA ASP A 384 10.81 -8.40 39.12
C ASP A 384 11.73 -8.12 37.92
N ASP A 385 12.82 -7.39 38.19
CA ASP A 385 14.05 -7.30 37.38
C ASP A 385 14.76 -8.65 37.14
N LYS A 386 14.20 -9.77 37.64
CA LYS A 386 14.67 -11.14 37.40
C LYS A 386 13.81 -11.93 36.40
N ALA A 387 12.71 -11.37 35.91
CA ALA A 387 12.00 -11.92 34.76
C ALA A 387 12.70 -11.49 33.46
N ALA A 388 13.91 -11.99 33.21
CA ALA A 388 14.53 -12.01 31.89
C ALA A 388 13.78 -12.96 30.92
N ALA A 389 12.45 -12.89 30.92
CA ALA A 389 11.55 -13.77 30.20
C ALA A 389 11.29 -13.20 28.79
N ASP A 390 11.82 -13.93 27.81
CA ASP A 390 11.62 -13.81 26.36
C ASP A 390 12.24 -12.57 25.69
N ALA A 391 13.57 -12.55 25.59
CA ALA A 391 14.21 -11.80 24.51
C ALA A 391 13.57 -12.19 23.17
N PHE A 392 13.30 -11.22 22.30
CA PHE A 392 12.81 -11.46 20.94
C PHE A 392 13.94 -12.11 20.11
N THR A 393 14.16 -13.39 20.33
CA THR A 393 15.25 -14.15 19.74
C THR A 393 14.94 -14.52 18.29
N TYR A 394 16.00 -14.80 17.54
CA TYR A 394 15.89 -15.30 16.17
C TYR A 394 14.99 -16.56 16.05
N GLU A 395 15.09 -17.51 17.00
CA GLU A 395 14.27 -18.72 16.98
C GLU A 395 12.78 -18.44 17.26
N PHE A 396 12.51 -17.46 18.12
CA PHE A 396 11.14 -16.98 18.33
C PHE A 396 10.58 -16.31 17.06
N TYR A 397 11.39 -15.49 16.37
CA TYR A 397 11.01 -14.89 15.10
C TYR A 397 10.72 -15.92 14.01
N ARG A 398 11.56 -16.96 13.87
CA ARG A 398 11.32 -18.08 12.94
C ARG A 398 10.00 -18.80 13.22
N SER A 399 9.65 -18.96 14.50
CA SER A 399 8.37 -19.55 14.93
C SER A 399 7.17 -18.68 14.54
N ILE A 400 7.30 -17.35 14.66
CA ILE A 400 6.28 -16.40 14.21
C ILE A 400 6.11 -16.46 12.69
N CYS A 401 7.21 -16.46 11.93
CA CYS A 401 7.16 -16.58 10.47
C CYS A 401 6.43 -17.85 10.05
N TYR A 402 6.74 -18.98 10.69
CA TYR A 402 6.07 -20.25 10.43
C TYR A 402 4.56 -20.17 10.69
N LYS A 403 4.16 -19.54 11.80
CA LYS A 403 2.76 -19.31 12.16
C LYS A 403 2.04 -18.46 11.13
N TRP A 404 2.67 -17.39 10.62
CA TRP A 404 2.10 -16.57 9.55
C TRP A 404 1.91 -17.37 8.26
N MET A 405 2.89 -18.18 7.85
CA MET A 405 2.76 -19.01 6.65
C MET A 405 1.60 -20.01 6.76
N ILE A 406 1.43 -20.66 7.92
CA ILE A 406 0.30 -21.57 8.15
C ILE A 406 -1.03 -20.82 8.12
N ARG A 407 -1.13 -19.69 8.82
CA ARG A 407 -2.38 -18.90 8.89
C ARG A 407 -2.77 -18.40 7.50
N LEU A 408 -1.81 -17.88 6.75
CA LEU A 408 -1.99 -17.47 5.37
C LEU A 408 -2.52 -18.62 4.50
N THR A 409 -1.90 -19.80 4.60
CA THR A 409 -2.34 -21.00 3.86
C THR A 409 -3.77 -21.40 4.21
N LYS A 410 -4.12 -21.40 5.50
CA LYS A 410 -5.46 -21.74 5.98
C LYS A 410 -6.50 -20.75 5.44
N SER A 411 -6.24 -19.45 5.55
CA SER A 411 -7.14 -18.41 5.06
C SER A 411 -7.35 -18.50 3.54
N LEU A 412 -6.29 -18.68 2.77
CA LEU A 412 -6.39 -18.81 1.30
C LEU A 412 -7.11 -20.10 0.89
N SER A 413 -6.83 -21.22 1.56
CA SER A 413 -7.53 -22.49 1.30
C SER A 413 -9.02 -22.39 1.61
N PHE A 414 -9.38 -21.72 2.71
CA PHE A 414 -10.76 -21.45 3.06
C PHE A 414 -11.47 -20.62 1.98
N MET A 415 -10.83 -19.54 1.49
CA MET A 415 -11.39 -18.69 0.44
C MET A 415 -11.62 -19.43 -0.88
N LEU A 416 -10.68 -20.30 -1.30
CA LEU A 416 -10.82 -21.14 -2.50
C LEU A 416 -12.00 -22.12 -2.41
N GLN A 417 -12.32 -22.58 -1.20
CA GLN A 417 -13.42 -23.52 -0.97
C GLN A 417 -14.79 -22.84 -0.98
N GLN A 418 -14.87 -21.51 -0.84
CA GLN A 418 -16.13 -20.77 -0.89
C GLN A 418 -16.79 -20.85 -2.27
N THR A 419 -18.07 -20.50 -2.34
CA THR A 419 -18.87 -20.41 -3.58
C THR A 419 -18.88 -18.99 -4.18
N ASN A 420 -18.56 -17.98 -3.36
CA ASN A 420 -18.54 -16.58 -3.76
C ASN A 420 -17.42 -16.34 -4.78
N TYR A 421 -17.81 -15.83 -5.95
CA TYR A 421 -16.90 -15.53 -7.06
C TYR A 421 -15.74 -14.63 -6.65
N ILE A 422 -16.02 -13.55 -5.91
CA ILE A 422 -15.03 -12.52 -5.59
C ILE A 422 -14.01 -13.07 -4.60
N LEU A 423 -14.43 -13.85 -3.61
CA LEU A 423 -13.49 -14.48 -2.67
C LEU A 423 -12.53 -15.44 -3.38
N ILE A 424 -13.03 -16.27 -4.28
CA ILE A 424 -12.17 -17.18 -5.07
C ILE A 424 -11.23 -16.36 -5.95
N ARG A 425 -11.76 -15.39 -6.71
CA ARG A 425 -10.99 -14.53 -7.63
C ARG A 425 -9.88 -13.79 -6.88
N ASN A 426 -10.22 -13.08 -5.80
CA ASN A 426 -9.27 -12.31 -5.01
C ASN A 426 -8.20 -13.22 -4.38
N SER A 427 -8.58 -14.40 -3.85
CA SER A 427 -7.59 -15.33 -3.30
C SER A 427 -6.57 -15.80 -4.36
N LEU A 428 -7.02 -16.13 -5.58
CA LEU A 428 -6.14 -16.54 -6.68
C LEU A 428 -5.26 -15.39 -7.17
N THR A 429 -5.84 -14.20 -7.35
CA THR A 429 -5.11 -12.99 -7.75
C THR A 429 -4.04 -12.63 -6.71
N PHE A 430 -4.39 -12.63 -5.43
CA PHE A 430 -3.45 -12.38 -4.34
C PHE A 430 -2.31 -13.42 -4.32
N MET A 431 -2.64 -14.71 -4.44
CA MET A 431 -1.64 -15.79 -4.49
C MET A 431 -0.67 -15.65 -5.68
N LEU A 432 -1.13 -15.21 -6.84
CA LEU A 432 -0.26 -14.92 -7.99
C LEU A 432 0.71 -13.78 -7.68
N MET A 433 0.25 -12.72 -7.00
CA MET A 433 1.09 -11.57 -6.64
C MET A 433 2.19 -11.93 -5.66
N ILE A 434 1.90 -12.77 -4.66
CA ILE A 434 2.88 -13.18 -3.64
C ILE A 434 3.68 -14.44 -4.02
N LEU A 435 3.43 -15.02 -5.19
CA LEU A 435 4.06 -16.26 -5.65
C LEU A 435 5.61 -16.28 -5.53
N PRO A 436 6.35 -15.18 -5.77
CA PRO A 436 7.81 -15.16 -5.60
C PRO A 436 8.29 -15.42 -4.17
N THR A 437 7.45 -15.14 -3.17
CA THR A 437 7.78 -15.20 -1.74
C THR A 437 6.99 -16.26 -0.97
N TYR A 438 5.94 -16.80 -1.57
CA TYR A 438 5.05 -17.77 -0.94
C TYR A 438 4.48 -18.74 -1.98
N PRO A 439 4.24 -20.02 -1.64
CA PRO A 439 4.59 -20.72 -0.40
C PRO A 439 6.04 -21.22 -0.41
N LEU A 440 6.69 -21.26 0.76
CA LEU A 440 8.09 -21.70 0.90
C LEU A 440 8.27 -23.02 1.65
N LEU A 441 7.21 -23.58 2.21
CA LEU A 441 7.25 -24.87 2.92
C LEU A 441 6.69 -25.97 2.02
N THR A 442 7.41 -27.09 1.89
CA THR A 442 7.00 -28.22 1.03
C THR A 442 5.56 -28.67 1.30
N GLN A 443 5.17 -28.74 2.57
CA GLN A 443 3.82 -29.15 2.97
C GLN A 443 2.74 -28.11 2.60
N LEU A 444 3.04 -26.82 2.71
CA LEU A 444 2.09 -25.76 2.38
C LEU A 444 1.94 -25.60 0.87
N ASP A 445 3.04 -25.76 0.12
CA ASP A 445 3.06 -25.81 -1.34
C ASP A 445 2.15 -26.92 -1.87
N ALA A 446 2.32 -28.15 -1.38
CA ALA A 446 1.47 -29.29 -1.74
C ALA A 446 0.00 -29.07 -1.36
N ASN A 447 -0.27 -28.46 -0.21
CA ASN A 447 -1.63 -28.16 0.25
C ASN A 447 -2.33 -27.13 -0.66
N ILE A 448 -1.65 -26.02 -0.99
CA ILE A 448 -2.18 -25.02 -1.91
C ILE A 448 -2.39 -25.63 -3.31
N GLN A 449 -1.42 -26.41 -3.81
CA GLN A 449 -1.54 -27.09 -5.10
C GLN A 449 -2.79 -27.98 -5.15
N LYS A 450 -3.04 -28.76 -4.09
CA LYS A 450 -4.23 -29.61 -3.98
C LYS A 450 -5.52 -28.78 -3.97
N ASN A 451 -5.61 -27.73 -3.14
CA ASN A 451 -6.83 -26.91 -3.06
C ASN A 451 -7.12 -26.16 -4.37
N VAL A 452 -6.09 -25.64 -5.05
CA VAL A 452 -6.27 -24.96 -6.34
C VAL A 452 -6.67 -25.96 -7.43
N ALA A 453 -6.14 -27.19 -7.43
CA ALA A 453 -6.57 -28.24 -8.36
C ALA A 453 -8.05 -28.61 -8.15
N LEU A 454 -8.48 -28.77 -6.89
CA LEU A 454 -9.89 -29.02 -6.56
C LEU A 454 -10.78 -27.85 -7.00
N CYS A 455 -10.34 -26.61 -6.77
CA CYS A 455 -11.06 -25.42 -7.22
C CYS A 455 -11.17 -25.38 -8.76
N ARG A 456 -10.06 -25.64 -9.47
CA ARG A 456 -10.03 -25.71 -10.94
C ARG A 456 -11.06 -26.72 -11.46
N ASP A 457 -11.06 -27.93 -10.91
CA ASP A 457 -11.90 -29.02 -11.39
C ASP A 457 -13.38 -28.75 -11.08
N ARG A 458 -13.67 -28.13 -9.92
CA ARG A 458 -15.02 -27.64 -9.55
C ARG A 458 -15.53 -26.56 -10.51
N GLU A 459 -14.70 -25.59 -10.86
CA GLU A 459 -15.12 -24.46 -11.71
C GLU A 459 -15.09 -24.79 -13.22
N LYS A 460 -14.62 -25.98 -13.63
CA LYS A 460 -14.44 -26.38 -15.04
C LYS A 460 -15.70 -26.22 -15.90
N THR A 461 -16.87 -26.54 -15.35
CA THR A 461 -18.16 -26.48 -16.07
C THR A 461 -19.01 -25.27 -15.68
N ASN A 462 -18.55 -24.47 -14.70
CA ASN A 462 -19.34 -23.38 -14.13
C ASN A 462 -18.79 -22.01 -14.55
N ARG A 463 -17.51 -21.75 -14.25
CA ARG A 463 -16.88 -20.43 -14.39
C ARG A 463 -15.52 -20.58 -15.05
N GLN A 464 -15.53 -20.49 -16.38
CA GLN A 464 -14.33 -20.73 -17.20
C GLN A 464 -13.17 -19.79 -16.86
N ASP A 465 -13.46 -18.55 -16.50
CA ASP A 465 -12.46 -17.56 -16.12
C ASP A 465 -11.70 -17.94 -14.83
N LEU A 466 -12.40 -18.48 -13.82
CA LEU A 466 -11.78 -19.01 -12.60
C LEU A 466 -10.99 -20.29 -12.88
N ASN A 467 -11.53 -21.18 -13.71
CA ASN A 467 -10.83 -22.40 -14.12
C ASN A 467 -9.49 -22.08 -14.82
N LEU A 468 -9.48 -21.11 -15.72
CA LEU A 468 -8.27 -20.62 -16.38
C LEU A 468 -7.29 -20.00 -15.39
N LEU A 469 -7.78 -19.22 -14.43
CA LEU A 469 -6.94 -18.60 -13.40
C LEU A 469 -6.27 -19.65 -12.50
N CYS A 470 -7.01 -20.66 -12.04
CA CYS A 470 -6.44 -21.78 -11.29
C CYS A 470 -5.40 -22.55 -12.11
N THR A 471 -5.67 -22.78 -13.39
CA THR A 471 -4.73 -23.45 -14.30
C THR A 471 -3.44 -22.64 -14.45
N SER A 472 -3.56 -21.34 -14.69
CA SER A 472 -2.44 -20.41 -14.77
C SER A 472 -1.62 -20.41 -13.48
N PHE A 473 -2.27 -20.36 -12.32
CA PHE A 473 -1.58 -20.42 -11.02
C PHE A 473 -0.78 -21.72 -10.86
N LEU A 474 -1.38 -22.87 -11.16
CA LEU A 474 -0.69 -24.18 -11.05
C LEU A 474 0.52 -24.27 -11.98
N ILE A 475 0.43 -23.72 -13.20
CA ILE A 475 1.56 -23.67 -14.14
C ILE A 475 2.69 -22.79 -13.58
N ASN A 476 2.35 -21.59 -13.12
CA ASN A 476 3.34 -20.66 -12.56
C ASN A 476 4.00 -21.21 -11.28
N LEU A 477 3.23 -21.90 -10.43
CA LEU A 477 3.74 -22.56 -9.23
C LEU A 477 4.76 -23.65 -9.58
N LYS A 478 4.46 -24.52 -10.56
CA LYS A 478 5.40 -25.54 -11.04
C LYS A 478 6.67 -24.93 -11.61
N LYS A 479 6.55 -23.94 -12.49
CA LYS A 479 7.69 -23.23 -13.08
C LYS A 479 8.60 -22.60 -12.02
N ARG A 480 8.01 -22.00 -10.99
CA ARG A 480 8.74 -21.45 -9.85
C ARG A 480 9.47 -22.55 -9.08
N ASN A 481 8.79 -23.66 -8.78
CA ASN A 481 9.37 -24.79 -8.05
C ASN A 481 10.53 -25.44 -8.82
N GLU A 482 10.46 -25.50 -10.15
CA GLU A 482 11.56 -25.90 -11.02
C GLU A 482 12.73 -24.92 -10.94
N GLY A 483 12.46 -23.61 -10.98
CA GLY A 483 13.48 -22.57 -10.77
C GLY A 483 14.19 -22.69 -9.43
N PHE A 484 13.48 -23.08 -8.37
CA PHE A 484 14.06 -23.33 -7.04
C PHE A 484 14.96 -24.57 -7.00
N LYS A 485 14.67 -25.60 -7.80
CA LYS A 485 15.52 -26.80 -7.90
C LYS A 485 16.80 -26.54 -8.68
N ASN A 486 16.76 -25.65 -9.68
CA ASN A 486 17.86 -25.38 -10.59
C ASN A 486 18.84 -24.28 -10.10
N GLY A 487 19.01 -24.15 -8.77
CA GLY A 487 19.95 -23.19 -8.19
C GLY A 487 19.46 -21.74 -8.16
N GLY A 488 18.14 -21.51 -8.22
CA GLY A 488 17.56 -20.18 -8.00
C GLY A 488 17.87 -19.63 -6.59
N SER A 489 17.74 -18.31 -6.41
CA SER A 489 18.06 -17.61 -5.15
C SER A 489 17.24 -18.07 -3.93
N ARG A 490 16.22 -18.92 -4.11
CA ARG A 490 15.35 -19.45 -3.04
C ARG A 490 15.07 -20.94 -3.27
N ARG A 491 14.75 -21.64 -2.18
CA ARG A 491 14.36 -23.05 -2.19
C ARG A 491 13.11 -23.29 -1.35
N LEU A 492 12.51 -24.47 -1.51
CA LEU A 492 11.50 -24.96 -0.57
C LEU A 492 12.20 -25.49 0.69
N TYR A 493 11.60 -25.23 1.84
CA TYR A 493 12.09 -25.63 3.15
C TYR A 493 11.23 -26.76 3.72
N GLU A 494 11.88 -27.68 4.42
CA GLU A 494 11.20 -28.56 5.36
C GLU A 494 10.89 -27.80 6.66
N ILE A 495 9.90 -28.27 7.42
CA ILE A 495 9.46 -27.59 8.66
C ILE A 495 10.64 -27.35 9.61
N ASN A 496 11.46 -28.38 9.81
CA ASN A 496 12.59 -28.35 10.74
C ASN A 496 13.67 -27.36 10.29
N GLU A 497 13.77 -27.09 8.98
CA GLU A 497 14.69 -26.10 8.41
C GLU A 497 14.13 -24.69 8.48
N PHE A 498 12.81 -24.52 8.54
CA PHE A 498 12.18 -23.21 8.59
C PHE A 498 12.03 -22.70 10.03
N CYS A 499 11.75 -23.59 10.97
CA CYS A 499 11.55 -23.28 12.39
C CYS A 499 12.01 -24.43 13.30
N SER A 500 12.52 -24.11 14.50
CA SER A 500 12.81 -25.12 15.53
C SER A 500 11.53 -25.71 16.13
N VAL A 501 11.36 -27.03 16.04
CA VAL A 501 10.18 -27.79 16.53
C VAL A 501 10.01 -27.71 18.06
N LYS A 502 11.07 -27.35 18.80
CA LYS A 502 10.98 -27.22 20.27
C LYS A 502 10.20 -25.97 20.70
N ALA A 503 10.20 -24.90 19.90
CA ALA A 503 9.52 -23.64 20.21
C ALA A 503 8.00 -23.69 19.96
N THR A 504 7.50 -24.63 19.17
CA THR A 504 6.06 -24.75 18.91
C THR A 504 5.27 -25.27 20.12
N LYS A 505 5.89 -26.06 21.01
CA LYS A 505 5.22 -26.60 22.21
C LYS A 505 4.97 -25.56 23.31
N SER A 506 5.75 -24.48 23.37
CA SER A 506 5.58 -23.43 24.40
C SER A 506 4.47 -22.43 24.08
N SER A 507 4.00 -22.36 22.83
CA SER A 507 2.94 -21.43 22.40
C SER A 507 1.51 -21.99 22.50
N SER A 508 1.34 -23.26 22.89
CA SER A 508 0.04 -23.92 23.02
C SER A 508 -0.45 -24.12 24.45
N SER A 509 0.29 -23.70 25.47
CA SER A 509 -0.12 -23.79 26.88
C SER A 509 -0.53 -22.42 27.43
N THR A 510 -1.69 -21.94 27.03
CA THR A 510 -2.45 -20.92 27.78
C THR A 510 -3.94 -21.15 27.55
N ASN A 511 -4.41 -22.35 27.92
CA ASN A 511 -5.80 -22.55 28.32
C ASN A 511 -5.76 -22.88 29.81
N GLY A 512 -6.37 -22.00 30.61
CA GLY A 512 -6.43 -22.12 32.06
C GLY A 512 -7.13 -23.41 32.48
N THR A 513 -6.42 -24.21 33.26
CA THR A 513 -6.95 -25.34 34.00
C THR A 513 -7.80 -24.81 35.14
N THR A 514 -9.14 -24.87 35.04
CA THR A 514 -9.99 -24.87 36.23
C THR A 514 -9.95 -26.26 36.83
N ARG A 515 -9.30 -26.33 38.00
CA ARG A 515 -9.10 -27.52 38.82
C ARG A 515 -10.47 -28.03 39.30
N LYS A 516 -10.91 -29.20 38.80
CA LYS A 516 -11.95 -30.00 39.45
C LYS A 516 -11.38 -30.58 40.75
N GLN A 517 -12.07 -30.36 41.86
CA GLN A 517 -12.00 -31.25 43.02
C GLN A 517 -13.32 -32.05 43.12
N PRO A 518 -13.25 -33.30 43.61
CA PRO A 518 -14.34 -34.26 43.52
C PRO A 518 -15.31 -34.13 44.69
N ILE A 519 -16.60 -34.30 44.44
CA ILE A 519 -17.58 -34.60 45.48
C ILE A 519 -18.28 -35.90 45.09
N THR A 520 -18.18 -36.84 46.02
CA THR A 520 -18.69 -38.20 46.07
C THR A 520 -20.23 -38.25 45.97
N ALA A 521 -20.71 -39.26 45.26
CA ALA A 521 -22.11 -39.64 45.17
C ALA A 521 -22.64 -40.19 46.51
N HIS A 522 -23.85 -39.79 46.88
CA HIS A 522 -24.71 -40.53 47.79
C HIS A 522 -26.11 -40.62 47.16
N ASN A 523 -26.59 -41.86 47.00
CA ASN A 523 -27.95 -42.22 46.58
C ASN A 523 -28.99 -41.69 47.57
N SER A 524 -30.18 -41.32 47.06
CA SER A 524 -31.49 -41.59 47.71
C SER A 524 -32.66 -41.37 46.73
N GLU A 525 -33.38 -42.48 46.54
CA GLU A 525 -34.76 -42.78 46.13
C GLU A 525 -35.80 -41.68 45.81
N VAL A 526 -36.48 -41.90 44.67
CA VAL A 526 -37.95 -41.97 44.40
C VAL A 526 -38.91 -41.18 45.31
N LYS A 527 -39.74 -40.30 44.70
CA LYS A 527 -41.24 -40.37 44.72
C LYS A 527 -41.91 -39.26 43.89
N GLU A 528 -42.98 -39.67 43.20
CA GLU A 528 -44.00 -38.87 42.50
C GLU A 528 -44.91 -38.11 43.48
N GLU A 529 -45.45 -36.96 43.04
CA GLU A 529 -46.90 -36.65 42.94
C GLU A 529 -47.21 -35.12 42.99
N ASN A 530 -48.05 -34.69 42.02
CA ASN A 530 -49.15 -33.71 42.05
C ASN A 530 -49.04 -32.43 42.93
N ASN A 531 -49.23 -31.22 42.36
CA ASN A 531 -50.53 -30.64 41.96
C ASN A 531 -50.43 -29.15 41.56
N GLU A 532 -51.19 -28.81 40.52
CA GLU A 532 -51.97 -27.60 40.20
C GLU A 532 -51.50 -26.14 40.42
N SER A 533 -51.72 -25.38 39.33
CA SER A 533 -52.32 -24.03 39.22
C SER A 533 -51.43 -22.76 39.30
N ALA A 534 -51.30 -22.04 38.17
CA ALA A 534 -52.03 -20.80 37.88
C ALA A 534 -51.42 -20.00 36.69
N ASN A 535 -52.27 -19.72 35.70
CA ASN A 535 -52.33 -18.57 34.77
C ASN A 535 -51.08 -17.68 34.54
N SER A 536 -50.63 -17.58 33.28
CA SER A 536 -51.13 -16.59 32.29
C SER A 536 -50.14 -16.46 31.13
N SER A 537 -50.60 -16.72 29.91
CA SER A 537 -49.96 -16.34 28.65
C SER A 537 -50.36 -14.91 28.25
N PRO A 538 -49.68 -14.30 27.28
CA PRO A 538 -50.32 -14.26 25.97
C PRO A 538 -49.36 -14.50 24.79
N THR A 539 -49.92 -15.17 23.79
CA THR A 539 -49.42 -15.44 22.44
C THR A 539 -49.59 -14.21 21.50
N PRO A 540 -48.92 -14.21 20.33
CA PRO A 540 -48.87 -13.09 19.38
C PRO A 540 -50.00 -13.15 18.32
N PRO A 541 -50.30 -12.08 17.57
CA PRO A 541 -51.29 -12.14 16.50
C PRO A 541 -50.68 -12.23 15.09
N THR A 542 -51.34 -13.03 14.26
CA THR A 542 -51.15 -13.17 12.80
C THR A 542 -52.36 -12.59 12.03
N SER A 543 -52.05 -11.92 10.91
CA SER A 543 -52.80 -11.70 9.65
C SER A 543 -54.34 -11.51 9.61
N SER A 544 -54.77 -10.44 8.93
CA SER A 544 -55.91 -10.50 7.97
C SER A 544 -55.79 -9.45 6.84
N LYS A 545 -56.41 -9.75 5.69
CA LYS A 545 -56.38 -9.06 4.38
C LYS A 545 -57.55 -8.07 4.20
N ARG A 546 -57.36 -6.95 3.48
CA ARG A 546 -57.99 -6.61 2.16
C ARG A 546 -57.88 -5.11 1.76
N ASP A 547 -57.42 -4.92 0.52
CA ASP A 547 -57.90 -4.05 -0.58
C ASP A 547 -57.98 -2.51 -0.52
N THR A 548 -57.14 -1.91 -1.39
CA THR A 548 -57.43 -0.95 -2.50
C THR A 548 -56.88 0.49 -2.48
N SER A 549 -56.36 0.83 -3.68
CA SER A 549 -56.07 2.15 -4.30
C SER A 549 -54.67 2.77 -4.16
N GLN A 550 -53.97 2.85 -5.31
CA GLN A 550 -52.72 3.61 -5.54
C GLN A 550 -53.00 5.14 -5.63
N PRO A 551 -51.96 6.02 -5.63
CA PRO A 551 -51.22 6.30 -6.88
C PRO A 551 -49.68 6.42 -6.72
N THR A 552 -48.99 6.12 -7.82
CA THR A 552 -47.55 6.22 -8.11
C THR A 552 -46.98 7.65 -8.10
N PRO A 553 -45.69 7.86 -7.80
CA PRO A 553 -44.97 9.08 -8.16
C PRO A 553 -44.10 8.92 -9.42
N ALA A 554 -43.93 10.06 -10.10
CA ALA A 554 -43.57 10.20 -11.50
C ALA A 554 -42.08 10.06 -11.83
N LYS A 555 -41.82 9.50 -13.03
CA LYS A 555 -40.55 9.57 -13.75
C LYS A 555 -40.27 11.01 -14.17
N ARG A 556 -39.11 11.57 -13.80
CA ARG A 556 -38.63 12.86 -14.32
C ARG A 556 -37.76 12.67 -15.56
N SER A 557 -37.98 13.58 -16.50
CA SER A 557 -37.70 13.59 -17.93
C SER A 557 -36.29 14.04 -18.31
N ARG A 558 -35.78 13.44 -19.39
CA ARG A 558 -34.59 13.87 -20.17
C ARG A 558 -34.92 15.13 -20.98
N PRO A 559 -34.02 16.13 -21.13
CA PRO A 559 -34.29 17.28 -21.99
C PRO A 559 -34.03 16.95 -23.47
N LEU A 560 -34.99 17.28 -24.33
CA LEU A 560 -34.90 17.26 -25.78
C LEU A 560 -34.16 18.50 -26.30
N ILE A 561 -33.14 18.25 -27.13
CA ILE A 561 -32.47 19.24 -27.99
C ILE A 561 -33.47 19.68 -29.07
N ARG A 562 -33.73 20.99 -29.18
CA ARG A 562 -34.55 21.58 -30.23
C ARG A 562 -33.64 22.17 -31.31
N SER A 563 -33.83 21.74 -32.55
CA SER A 563 -33.22 22.25 -33.77
C SER A 563 -34.16 23.22 -34.50
N GLY A 564 -33.59 24.25 -35.14
CA GLY A 564 -34.20 25.16 -36.14
C GLY A 564 -35.04 26.30 -35.54
N LYS A 565 -34.93 27.56 -35.98
CA LYS A 565 -34.32 28.19 -37.17
C LYS A 565 -33.65 29.50 -36.75
#